data_AF-A0A926G792-F1
#
_entry.id   AF-A0A926G792-F1
#
_cell.length_a   1.000
_cell.length_b   1.000
_cell.length_c   1.000
_cell.angle_alpha   90.00
_cell.angle_beta   90.00
_cell.angle_gamma   90.00
#
_symmetry.space_group_name_H-M   'P 1'
#
loop_
_entity.id
_entity.type
_entity.pdbx_description
1 polymer ?
#
loop_
_entity_poly.entity_id
_entity_poly.type
_entity_poly.pdbx_seq_one_letter_code
_entity_poly.pdbx_strand_id
1 'polypeptide(L)'
;MRGVGISALLVATPALAQSRIDRARTAVTEATAKVDAAQKVGADTYASEPMARAQEALRTAQDQLARDHRDSAINEAHRASALADQALAQAEQNKTAQASAERDARVNAEASANAAAAAADAERNQRAAAENAAATAQDSAAAANARASEAQQAAASAAAEAAAAKTAAATPPTTTVTVDRTTTSTPARSYSVKKKTTVRKAVPAKPASSTTTTTTTVKTEPR
;
A
#
# COMPACT_ATOMS: atom_id res chain seq x y z
N MET A 1 -14.79 39.32 34.40
CA MET A 1 -14.60 40.73 34.80
C MET A 1 -13.40 41.31 34.06
N ARG A 2 -13.60 41.78 32.82
CA ARG A 2 -12.66 42.67 32.12
C ARG A 2 -13.49 43.62 31.27
N GLY A 3 -13.82 44.77 31.85
CA GLY A 3 -14.40 45.89 31.13
C GLY A 3 -13.29 46.67 30.45
N VAL A 4 -13.38 46.80 29.13
CA VAL A 4 -12.60 47.78 28.38
C VAL A 4 -13.62 48.84 27.93
N GLY A 5 -13.61 49.97 28.65
CA GLY A 5 -14.35 51.15 28.26
C GLY A 5 -13.70 51.76 27.03
N ILE A 6 -14.40 51.73 25.90
CA ILE A 6 -14.01 52.43 24.69
C ILE A 6 -14.60 53.84 24.81
N SER A 7 -13.76 54.80 25.18
CA SER A 7 -14.08 56.22 25.17
C SER A 7 -14.48 56.65 23.77
N ALA A 8 -15.74 57.06 23.59
CA ALA A 8 -16.24 57.66 22.37
C ALA A 8 -15.59 59.05 22.19
N LEU A 9 -14.58 59.13 21.33
CA LEU A 9 -14.01 60.39 20.87
C LEU A 9 -14.99 61.01 19.84
N LEU A 10 -15.92 61.82 20.35
CA LEU A 10 -16.77 62.69 19.54
C LEU A 10 -15.91 63.76 18.87
N VAL A 11 -15.42 63.47 17.65
CA VAL A 11 -14.88 64.49 16.76
C VAL A 11 -16.06 65.31 16.24
N ALA A 12 -16.32 66.44 16.91
CA ALA A 12 -17.18 67.48 16.37
C ALA A 12 -16.53 68.05 15.10
N THR A 13 -16.99 67.63 13.93
CA THR A 13 -16.66 68.35 12.69
C THR A 13 -17.44 69.65 12.69
N PRO A 14 -16.78 70.82 12.64
CA PRO A 14 -17.48 72.09 12.60
C PRO A 14 -18.28 72.14 11.28
N ALA A 15 -19.56 72.49 11.39
CA ALA A 15 -20.37 72.92 10.26
C ALA A 15 -19.82 74.27 9.76
N LEU A 16 -18.66 74.24 9.12
CA LEU A 16 -18.06 75.40 8.48
C LEU A 16 -18.85 75.70 7.22
N ALA A 17 -19.08 76.98 6.97
CA ALA A 17 -19.49 77.53 5.69
C ALA A 17 -18.37 77.30 4.64
N GLN A 18 -18.08 76.04 4.36
CA GLN A 18 -17.09 75.58 3.39
C GLN A 18 -17.57 76.02 2.00
N SER A 19 -16.75 76.77 1.27
CA SER A 19 -17.12 77.21 -0.07
C SER A 19 -17.44 75.99 -0.95
N ARG A 20 -18.33 76.13 -1.94
CA ARG A 20 -18.66 75.00 -2.83
C ARG A 20 -17.43 74.44 -3.55
N ILE A 21 -16.42 75.29 -3.80
CA ILE A 21 -15.13 74.86 -4.38
C ILE A 21 -14.41 73.92 -3.42
N ASP A 22 -14.30 74.31 -2.15
CA ASP A 22 -13.57 73.52 -1.17
C ASP A 22 -14.26 72.17 -0.95
N ARG A 23 -15.61 72.14 -0.94
CA ARG A 23 -16.37 70.89 -0.88
C ARG A 23 -16.06 69.99 -2.10
N ALA A 24 -16.03 70.55 -3.30
CA ALA A 24 -15.73 69.78 -4.50
C ALA A 24 -14.29 69.24 -4.51
N ARG A 25 -13.31 70.02 -4.06
CA ARG A 25 -11.91 69.58 -3.89
C ARG A 25 -11.79 68.46 -2.87
N THR A 26 -12.47 68.58 -1.73
CA THR A 26 -12.51 67.53 -0.71
C THR A 26 -13.11 66.24 -1.28
N ALA A 27 -14.24 66.32 -1.98
CA ALA A 27 -14.89 65.14 -2.56
C ALA A 27 -14.01 64.42 -3.59
N VAL A 28 -13.35 65.15 -4.49
CA VAL A 28 -12.40 64.56 -5.47
C VAL A 28 -11.19 63.95 -4.77
N THR A 29 -10.70 64.57 -3.69
CA THR A 29 -9.56 64.04 -2.92
C THR A 29 -9.94 62.75 -2.19
N GLU A 30 -11.13 62.69 -1.59
CA GLU A 30 -11.66 61.47 -0.97
C GLU A 30 -11.83 60.35 -1.99
N ALA A 31 -12.45 60.65 -3.15
CA ALA A 31 -12.62 59.69 -4.23
C ALA A 31 -11.27 59.17 -4.75
N THR A 32 -10.27 60.06 -4.89
CA THR A 32 -8.90 59.68 -5.26
C THR A 32 -8.30 58.72 -4.24
N ALA A 33 -8.44 59.01 -2.95
CA ALA A 33 -7.92 58.16 -1.89
C ALA A 33 -8.61 56.78 -1.88
N LYS A 34 -9.91 56.71 -2.15
CA LYS A 34 -10.64 55.44 -2.25
C LYS A 34 -10.23 54.62 -3.46
N VAL A 35 -10.08 55.23 -4.63
CA VAL A 35 -9.59 54.53 -5.84
C VAL A 35 -8.16 54.02 -5.64
N ASP A 36 -7.27 54.82 -5.05
CA ASP A 36 -5.90 54.39 -4.72
C ASP A 36 -5.88 53.27 -3.67
N ALA A 37 -6.73 53.36 -2.63
CA ALA A 37 -6.89 52.30 -1.66
C ALA A 37 -7.36 51.00 -2.33
N ALA A 38 -8.42 51.05 -3.15
CA ALA A 38 -8.95 49.91 -3.89
C ALA A 38 -7.88 49.27 -4.80
N GLN A 39 -7.09 50.10 -5.48
CA GLN A 39 -5.95 49.65 -6.29
C GLN A 39 -4.90 48.92 -5.46
N LYS A 40 -4.52 49.46 -4.29
CA LYS A 40 -3.55 48.83 -3.37
C LYS A 40 -4.00 47.48 -2.82
N VAL A 41 -5.30 47.29 -2.60
CA VAL A 41 -5.85 45.96 -2.20
C VAL A 41 -5.95 44.98 -3.37
N GLY A 42 -5.64 45.41 -4.59
CA GLY A 42 -5.59 44.58 -5.79
C GLY A 42 -6.89 44.55 -6.57
N ALA A 43 -7.78 45.53 -6.40
CA ALA A 43 -9.04 45.57 -7.15
C ALA A 43 -8.83 45.64 -8.67
N ASP A 44 -7.70 46.16 -9.16
CA ASP A 44 -7.36 46.12 -10.58
C ASP A 44 -7.24 44.68 -11.13
N THR A 45 -6.82 43.73 -10.29
CA THR A 45 -6.66 42.32 -10.68
C THR A 45 -7.96 41.54 -10.52
N TYR A 46 -8.65 41.74 -9.39
CA TYR A 46 -9.79 40.91 -9.01
C TYR A 46 -11.15 41.53 -9.38
N ALA A 47 -11.20 42.81 -9.72
CA ALA A 47 -12.41 43.56 -10.06
C ALA A 47 -12.10 44.68 -11.08
N SER A 48 -11.51 44.31 -12.23
CA SER A 48 -11.01 45.24 -13.23
C SER A 48 -12.10 46.14 -13.85
N GLU A 49 -13.29 45.61 -14.10
CA GLU A 49 -14.41 46.36 -14.70
C GLU A 49 -14.90 47.52 -13.81
N PRO A 50 -15.30 47.32 -12.53
CA PRO A 50 -15.73 48.43 -11.68
C PRO A 50 -14.59 49.40 -11.36
N MET A 51 -13.33 48.93 -11.27
CA MET A 51 -12.16 49.81 -11.11
C MET A 51 -11.98 50.74 -12.31
N ALA A 52 -12.09 50.22 -13.53
CA ALA A 52 -12.00 51.04 -14.74
C ALA A 52 -13.08 52.14 -14.76
N ARG A 53 -14.32 51.80 -14.37
CA ARG A 53 -15.41 52.78 -14.24
C ARG A 53 -15.15 53.81 -13.14
N ALA A 54 -14.58 53.38 -12.01
CA ALA A 54 -14.22 54.29 -10.91
C ALA A 54 -13.16 55.31 -11.34
N GLN A 55 -12.15 54.88 -12.10
CA GLN A 55 -11.10 55.75 -12.65
C GLN A 55 -11.65 56.72 -13.71
N GLU A 56 -12.55 56.25 -14.58
CA GLU A 56 -13.24 57.11 -15.56
C GLU A 56 -14.07 58.19 -14.88
N ALA A 57 -14.85 57.81 -13.85
CA ALA A 57 -15.62 58.74 -13.04
C ALA A 57 -14.70 59.76 -12.37
N LEU A 58 -13.61 59.32 -11.75
CA LEU A 58 -12.64 60.22 -11.10
C LEU A 58 -12.04 61.23 -12.07
N ARG A 59 -11.65 60.78 -13.27
CA ARG A 59 -11.14 61.68 -14.33
C ARG A 59 -12.19 62.72 -14.73
N THR A 60 -13.43 62.27 -14.92
CA THR A 60 -14.55 63.17 -15.25
C THR A 60 -14.79 64.18 -14.13
N ALA A 61 -14.73 63.76 -12.85
CA ALA A 61 -14.86 64.64 -11.70
C ALA A 61 -13.76 65.72 -11.67
N GLN A 62 -12.51 65.33 -11.97
CA GLN A 62 -11.37 66.25 -12.06
C GLN A 62 -11.54 67.26 -13.20
N ASP A 63 -12.01 66.82 -14.37
CA ASP A 63 -12.28 67.69 -15.51
C ASP A 63 -13.41 68.70 -15.21
N GLN A 64 -14.48 68.26 -14.55
CA GLN A 64 -15.57 69.15 -14.12
C GLN A 64 -15.10 70.18 -13.09
N LEU A 65 -14.23 69.77 -12.16
CA LEU A 65 -13.64 70.67 -11.17
C LEU A 65 -12.74 71.72 -11.83
N ALA A 66 -11.94 71.33 -12.83
CA ALA A 66 -11.09 72.24 -13.60
C ALA A 66 -11.88 73.27 -14.42
N ARG A 67 -13.13 72.93 -14.79
CA ARG A 67 -14.07 73.82 -15.51
C ARG A 67 -15.02 74.60 -14.60
N ASP A 68 -14.76 74.63 -13.29
CA ASP A 68 -15.60 75.27 -12.27
C ASP A 68 -17.03 74.68 -12.11
N HIS A 69 -17.31 73.50 -12.65
CA HIS A 69 -18.59 72.78 -12.50
C HIS A 69 -18.63 71.98 -11.19
N ARG A 70 -18.70 72.69 -10.07
CA ARG A 70 -18.55 72.15 -8.71
C ARG A 70 -19.58 71.07 -8.36
N ASP A 71 -20.86 71.29 -8.66
CA ASP A 71 -21.92 70.33 -8.32
C ASP A 71 -21.79 69.03 -9.14
N SER A 72 -21.45 69.15 -10.43
CA SER A 72 -21.14 68.00 -11.30
C SER A 72 -19.91 67.24 -10.82
N ALA A 73 -18.85 67.95 -10.41
CA ALA A 73 -17.64 67.34 -9.87
C ALA A 73 -17.92 66.54 -8.58
N ILE A 74 -18.76 67.07 -7.68
CA ILE A 74 -19.16 66.37 -6.44
C ILE A 74 -19.93 65.08 -6.76
N ASN A 75 -20.92 65.16 -7.65
CA ASN A 75 -21.72 64.00 -8.03
C ASN A 75 -20.87 62.90 -8.65
N GLU A 76 -19.95 63.27 -9.55
CA GLU A 76 -19.08 62.29 -10.19
C GLU A 76 -18.01 61.73 -9.24
N ALA A 77 -17.49 62.55 -8.31
CA ALA A 77 -16.59 62.06 -7.27
C ALA A 77 -17.29 61.04 -6.34
N HIS A 78 -18.55 61.28 -5.97
CA HIS A 78 -19.33 60.30 -5.20
C HIS A 78 -19.58 59.02 -6.00
N ARG A 79 -19.85 59.13 -7.30
CA ARG A 79 -19.98 57.97 -8.20
C ARG A 79 -18.68 57.16 -8.26
N ALA A 80 -17.54 57.84 -8.41
CA ALA A 80 -16.21 57.21 -8.36
C ALA A 80 -15.98 56.48 -7.03
N SER A 81 -16.28 57.12 -5.90
CA SER A 81 -16.18 56.51 -4.57
C SER A 81 -17.05 55.26 -4.43
N ALA A 82 -18.32 55.31 -4.84
CA ALA A 82 -19.22 54.17 -4.78
C ALA A 82 -18.76 52.99 -5.66
N LEU A 83 -18.23 53.29 -6.85
CA LEU A 83 -17.64 52.29 -7.73
C LEU A 83 -16.36 51.68 -7.15
N ALA A 84 -15.52 52.47 -6.49
CA ALA A 84 -14.32 51.99 -5.80
C ALA A 84 -14.68 51.06 -4.62
N ASP A 85 -15.67 51.44 -3.81
CA ASP A 85 -16.17 50.63 -2.70
C ASP A 85 -16.78 49.31 -3.23
N GLN A 86 -17.54 49.36 -4.34
CA GLN A 86 -18.04 48.16 -5.02
C GLN A 86 -16.91 47.28 -5.54
N ALA A 87 -15.89 47.87 -6.17
CA ALA A 87 -14.74 47.14 -6.70
C ALA A 87 -13.98 46.42 -5.59
N LEU A 88 -13.82 47.05 -4.42
CA LEU A 88 -13.18 46.45 -3.27
C LEU A 88 -13.96 45.22 -2.78
N ALA A 89 -15.28 45.34 -2.61
CA ALA A 89 -16.11 44.22 -2.19
C ALA A 89 -16.06 43.04 -3.19
N GLN A 90 -16.12 43.33 -4.49
CA GLN A 90 -15.99 42.32 -5.53
C GLN A 90 -14.59 41.70 -5.57
N ALA A 91 -13.55 42.50 -5.35
CA ALA A 91 -12.17 42.03 -5.32
C ALA A 91 -11.94 41.05 -4.16
N GLU A 92 -12.46 41.35 -2.96
CA GLU A 92 -12.39 40.44 -1.80
C GLU A 92 -13.13 39.12 -2.04
N GLN A 93 -14.33 39.21 -2.64
CA GLN A 93 -15.11 38.03 -3.01
C GLN A 93 -14.37 37.18 -4.04
N ASN A 94 -13.86 37.78 -5.11
CA ASN A 94 -13.18 37.08 -6.20
C ASN A 94 -11.84 36.50 -5.73
N LYS A 95 -11.09 37.22 -4.89
CA LYS A 95 -9.86 36.73 -4.27
C LYS A 95 -10.12 35.50 -3.39
N THR A 96 -11.19 35.53 -2.59
CA THR A 96 -11.58 34.38 -1.76
C THR A 96 -12.00 33.19 -2.63
N ALA A 97 -12.78 33.44 -3.69
CA ALA A 97 -13.22 32.40 -4.63
C ALA A 97 -12.05 31.75 -5.38
N GLN A 98 -11.05 32.54 -5.79
CA GLN A 98 -9.83 32.01 -6.40
C GLN A 98 -9.02 31.17 -5.40
N ALA A 99 -8.83 31.67 -4.16
CA ALA A 99 -8.13 30.91 -3.13
C ALA A 99 -8.84 29.59 -2.76
N SER A 100 -10.17 29.54 -2.77
CA SER A 100 -10.90 28.28 -2.62
C SER A 100 -10.72 27.36 -3.83
N ALA A 101 -10.85 27.88 -5.05
CA ALA A 101 -10.67 27.07 -6.26
C ALA A 101 -9.26 26.47 -6.35
N GLU A 102 -8.23 27.20 -5.95
CA GLU A 102 -6.85 26.70 -5.89
C GLU A 102 -6.69 25.58 -4.86
N ARG A 103 -7.32 25.70 -3.69
CA ARG A 103 -7.31 24.62 -2.67
C ARG A 103 -8.02 23.39 -3.19
N ASP A 104 -9.18 23.54 -3.80
CA ASP A 104 -9.95 22.43 -4.36
C ASP A 104 -9.17 21.74 -5.48
N ALA A 105 -8.49 22.51 -6.34
CA ALA A 105 -7.61 21.98 -7.38
C ALA A 105 -6.45 21.16 -6.79
N ARG A 106 -5.83 21.63 -5.70
CA ARG A 106 -4.76 20.88 -5.00
C ARG A 106 -5.27 19.58 -4.39
N VAL A 107 -6.40 19.61 -3.69
CA VAL A 107 -7.01 18.41 -3.10
C VAL A 107 -7.35 17.39 -4.19
N ASN A 108 -7.91 17.84 -5.31
CA ASN A 108 -8.21 16.96 -6.44
C ASN A 108 -6.94 16.37 -7.08
N ALA A 109 -5.88 17.17 -7.22
CA ALA A 109 -4.60 16.69 -7.72
C ALA A 109 -3.99 15.63 -6.79
N GLU A 110 -4.01 15.87 -5.48
CA GLU A 110 -3.53 14.91 -4.47
C GLU A 110 -4.34 13.61 -4.48
N ALA A 111 -5.67 13.70 -4.56
CA ALA A 111 -6.54 12.53 -4.69
C ALA A 111 -6.21 11.71 -5.95
N SER A 112 -5.97 12.37 -7.09
CA SER A 112 -5.59 11.70 -8.34
C SER A 112 -4.22 11.02 -8.25
N ALA A 113 -3.25 11.67 -7.59
CA ALA A 113 -1.92 11.10 -7.37
C ALA A 113 -1.97 9.86 -6.46
N ASN A 114 -2.78 9.92 -5.39
CA ASN A 114 -2.98 8.80 -4.48
C ASN A 114 -3.66 7.61 -5.18
N ALA A 115 -4.64 7.87 -6.03
CA ALA A 115 -5.29 6.83 -6.83
C ALA A 115 -4.31 6.15 -7.80
N ALA A 116 -3.44 6.94 -8.46
CA ALA A 116 -2.41 6.40 -9.34
C ALA A 116 -1.37 5.56 -8.60
N ALA A 117 -0.95 5.99 -7.40
CA ALA A 117 -0.04 5.21 -6.56
C ALA A 117 -0.65 3.87 -6.12
N ALA A 118 -1.92 3.89 -5.69
CA ALA A 118 -2.64 2.66 -5.30
C ALA A 118 -2.78 1.68 -6.48
N ALA A 119 -3.05 2.19 -7.69
CA ALA A 119 -3.09 1.36 -8.90
C ALA A 119 -1.73 0.70 -9.20
N ALA A 120 -0.64 1.47 -9.12
CA ALA A 120 0.71 0.94 -9.33
C ALA A 120 1.10 -0.12 -8.28
N ASP A 121 0.70 0.05 -7.02
CA ASP A 121 0.92 -0.94 -5.97
C ASP A 121 0.11 -2.21 -6.20
N ALA A 122 -1.14 -2.08 -6.65
CA ALA A 122 -1.96 -3.23 -7.03
C ALA A 122 -1.32 -4.03 -8.18
N GLU A 123 -0.79 -3.35 -9.21
CA GLU A 123 -0.09 -4.01 -10.32
C GLU A 123 1.19 -4.71 -9.86
N ARG A 124 1.98 -4.09 -8.98
CA ARG A 124 3.18 -4.72 -8.40
C ARG A 124 2.83 -6.00 -7.63
N ASN A 125 1.79 -5.95 -6.81
CA ASN A 125 1.32 -7.11 -6.05
C ASN A 125 0.83 -8.24 -6.96
N GLN A 126 0.13 -7.90 -8.06
CA GLN A 126 -0.31 -8.90 -9.04
C GLN A 126 0.88 -9.56 -9.75
N ARG A 127 1.91 -8.80 -10.13
CA ARG A 127 3.12 -9.36 -10.75
C ARG A 127 3.87 -10.28 -9.79
N ALA A 128 4.07 -9.84 -8.55
CA ALA A 128 4.70 -10.68 -7.52
C ALA A 128 3.91 -11.98 -7.26
N ALA A 129 2.58 -11.92 -7.25
CA ALA A 129 1.74 -13.11 -7.11
C ALA A 129 1.89 -14.06 -8.31
N ALA A 130 1.94 -13.53 -9.54
CA ALA A 130 2.15 -14.32 -10.75
C ALA A 130 3.54 -14.98 -10.77
N GLU A 131 4.59 -14.27 -10.35
CA GLU A 131 5.95 -14.80 -10.23
C GLU A 131 6.02 -15.94 -9.21
N ASN A 132 5.41 -15.77 -8.03
CA ASN A 132 5.33 -16.82 -7.01
C ASN A 132 4.55 -18.05 -7.49
N ALA A 133 3.46 -17.85 -8.22
CA ALA A 133 2.69 -18.94 -8.82
C ALA A 133 3.52 -19.68 -9.88
N ALA A 134 4.29 -18.96 -10.71
CA ALA A 134 5.17 -19.55 -11.71
C ALA A 134 6.29 -20.38 -11.05
N ALA A 135 6.93 -19.86 -10.00
CA ALA A 135 7.94 -20.61 -9.23
C ALA A 135 7.36 -21.89 -8.63
N THR A 136 6.19 -21.81 -8.00
CA THR A 136 5.48 -22.98 -7.45
C THR A 136 5.17 -24.03 -8.52
N ALA A 137 4.76 -23.59 -9.71
CA ALA A 137 4.50 -24.47 -10.83
C ALA A 137 5.78 -25.16 -11.34
N GLN A 138 6.90 -24.44 -11.40
CA GLN A 138 8.21 -24.99 -11.79
C GLN A 138 8.68 -26.05 -10.79
N ASP A 139 8.59 -25.79 -9.49
CA ASP A 139 8.95 -26.74 -8.44
C ASP A 139 8.09 -28.00 -8.52
N SER A 140 6.79 -27.83 -8.73
CA SER A 140 5.85 -28.94 -8.88
C SER A 140 6.17 -29.80 -10.12
N ALA A 141 6.50 -29.16 -11.24
CA ALA A 141 6.92 -29.85 -12.46
C ALA A 141 8.24 -30.61 -12.27
N ALA A 142 9.22 -30.00 -11.61
CA ALA A 142 10.50 -30.66 -11.29
C ALA A 142 10.30 -31.89 -10.40
N ALA A 143 9.46 -31.78 -9.36
CA ALA A 143 9.13 -32.90 -8.48
C ALA A 143 8.37 -34.02 -9.20
N ALA A 144 7.50 -33.69 -10.16
CA ALA A 144 6.82 -34.67 -11.00
C ALA A 144 7.81 -35.41 -11.91
N ASN A 145 8.74 -34.69 -12.54
CA ASN A 145 9.77 -35.26 -13.41
C ASN A 145 10.74 -36.19 -12.66
N ALA A 146 11.10 -35.83 -11.41
CA ALA A 146 11.91 -36.69 -10.55
C ALA A 146 11.20 -38.03 -10.26
N ARG A 147 9.93 -37.98 -9.82
CA ARG A 147 9.10 -39.18 -9.57
C ARG A 147 8.92 -40.05 -10.81
N ALA A 148 8.74 -39.42 -11.98
CA ALA A 148 8.65 -40.15 -13.25
C ALA A 148 9.95 -40.91 -13.56
N SER A 149 11.11 -40.28 -13.31
CA SER A 149 12.42 -40.89 -13.53
C SER A 149 12.69 -42.05 -12.56
N GLU A 150 12.33 -41.90 -11.29
CA GLU A 150 12.42 -42.96 -10.29
C GLU A 150 11.51 -44.15 -10.65
N ALA A 151 10.28 -43.88 -11.07
CA ALA A 151 9.36 -44.93 -11.51
C ALA A 151 9.89 -45.71 -12.73
N GLN A 152 10.54 -45.03 -13.68
CA GLN A 152 11.18 -45.67 -14.82
C GLN A 152 12.34 -46.59 -14.40
N GLN A 153 13.17 -46.16 -13.45
CA GLN A 153 14.27 -46.97 -12.92
C GLN A 153 13.75 -48.21 -12.18
N ALA A 154 12.73 -48.03 -11.33
CA ALA A 154 12.10 -49.14 -10.62
C ALA A 154 11.48 -50.16 -11.59
N ALA A 155 10.81 -49.69 -12.66
CA ALA A 155 10.28 -50.55 -13.71
C ALA A 155 11.37 -51.33 -14.45
N ALA A 156 12.51 -50.69 -14.76
CA ALA A 156 13.64 -51.35 -15.40
C ALA A 156 14.27 -52.43 -14.50
N SER A 157 14.45 -52.14 -13.20
CA SER A 157 14.96 -53.11 -12.22
C SER A 157 14.01 -54.30 -12.06
N ALA A 158 12.70 -54.05 -11.92
CA ALA A 158 11.71 -55.11 -11.84
C ALA A 158 11.67 -55.99 -13.11
N ALA A 159 11.86 -55.40 -14.29
CA ALA A 159 11.97 -56.14 -15.54
C ALA A 159 13.23 -57.02 -15.57
N ALA A 160 14.37 -56.52 -15.08
CA ALA A 160 15.62 -57.28 -14.98
C ALA A 160 15.50 -58.45 -13.99
N GLU A 161 14.90 -58.23 -12.82
CA GLU A 161 14.63 -59.28 -11.83
C GLU A 161 13.69 -60.35 -12.39
N ALA A 162 12.64 -59.95 -13.09
CA ALA A 162 11.72 -60.88 -13.75
C ALA A 162 12.43 -61.72 -14.84
N ALA A 163 13.36 -61.14 -15.59
CA ALA A 163 14.17 -61.86 -16.55
C ALA A 163 15.13 -62.85 -15.87
N ALA A 164 15.80 -62.44 -14.78
CA ALA A 164 16.67 -63.30 -14.00
C ALA A 164 15.93 -64.50 -13.40
N ALA A 165 14.72 -64.27 -12.86
CA ALA A 165 13.86 -65.34 -12.34
C ALA A 165 13.46 -66.36 -13.42
N LYS A 166 13.15 -65.89 -14.64
CA LYS A 166 12.86 -66.79 -15.79
C LYS A 166 14.06 -67.64 -16.18
N THR A 167 15.26 -67.04 -16.24
CA THR A 167 16.49 -67.79 -16.57
C THR A 167 16.82 -68.83 -15.49
N ALA A 168 16.66 -68.48 -14.21
CA ALA A 168 16.85 -69.42 -13.10
C ALA A 168 15.91 -70.63 -13.18
N ALA A 169 14.64 -70.40 -13.57
CA ALA A 169 13.65 -71.47 -13.75
C ALA A 169 13.93 -72.38 -14.97
N ALA A 170 14.74 -71.94 -15.94
CA ALA A 170 15.09 -72.73 -17.14
C ALA A 170 16.32 -73.64 -16.92
N THR A 171 17.09 -73.45 -15.84
CA THR A 171 18.20 -74.34 -15.46
C THR A 171 17.65 -75.61 -14.81
N PRO A 172 17.99 -76.83 -15.31
CA PRO A 172 17.57 -78.08 -14.65
C PRO A 172 18.17 -78.15 -13.24
N PRO A 173 17.42 -78.60 -12.22
CA PRO A 173 17.92 -78.64 -10.86
C PRO A 173 19.05 -79.66 -10.75
N THR A 174 20.29 -79.20 -10.55
CA THR A 174 21.34 -80.01 -9.94
C THR A 174 20.99 -80.14 -8.47
N THR A 175 20.33 -81.24 -8.09
CA THR A 175 20.08 -81.58 -6.69
C THR A 175 21.38 -81.98 -6.02
N THR A 176 22.10 -81.00 -5.49
CA THR A 176 23.11 -81.25 -4.46
C THR A 176 22.35 -81.42 -3.14
N VAL A 177 22.15 -82.66 -2.73
CA VAL A 177 21.53 -82.97 -1.43
C VAL A 177 22.58 -82.76 -0.34
N THR A 178 22.62 -81.57 0.23
CA THR A 178 23.28 -81.35 1.52
C THR A 178 22.35 -81.85 2.62
N VAL A 179 22.62 -83.02 3.18
CA VAL A 179 21.93 -83.51 4.38
C VAL A 179 22.62 -82.91 5.60
N ASP A 180 22.15 -81.76 6.06
CA ASP A 180 22.49 -81.27 7.38
C ASP A 180 21.64 -82.02 8.41
N ARG A 181 22.23 -83.06 9.03
CA ARG A 181 21.64 -83.68 10.21
C ARG A 181 22.03 -82.87 11.43
N THR A 182 21.19 -81.91 11.82
CA THR A 182 21.28 -81.27 13.12
C THR A 182 20.65 -82.20 14.17
N THR A 183 21.47 -82.92 14.93
CA THR A 183 20.98 -83.57 16.16
C THR A 183 21.10 -82.59 17.31
N THR A 184 19.97 -81.99 17.69
CA THR A 184 19.88 -81.21 18.94
C THR A 184 19.50 -82.16 20.07
N SER A 185 20.44 -82.47 20.97
CA SER A 185 20.12 -83.15 22.22
C SER A 185 19.73 -82.11 23.26
N THR A 186 18.44 -82.02 23.58
CA THR A 186 17.95 -81.23 24.72
C THR A 186 17.92 -82.10 25.98
N PRO A 187 18.50 -81.68 27.12
CA PRO A 187 18.34 -82.39 28.38
C PRO A 187 16.86 -82.35 28.83
N ALA A 188 16.36 -83.49 29.30
CA ALA A 188 14.99 -83.65 29.78
C ALA A 188 14.71 -82.72 30.97
N ARG A 189 13.68 -81.86 30.85
CA ARG A 189 13.26 -80.94 31.90
C ARG A 189 12.24 -81.62 32.81
N SER A 190 12.60 -81.89 34.05
CA SER A 190 11.67 -82.34 35.08
C SER A 190 10.84 -81.15 35.58
N TYR A 191 9.52 -81.33 35.68
CA TYR A 191 8.62 -80.33 36.26
C TYR A 191 8.13 -80.84 37.61
N SER A 192 8.47 -80.12 38.69
CA SER A 192 7.80 -80.23 39.97
C SER A 192 6.90 -79.00 40.16
N VAL A 193 5.63 -79.23 40.45
CA VAL A 193 4.63 -78.18 40.65
C VAL A 193 4.63 -77.76 42.11
N LYS A 194 4.96 -76.50 42.42
CA LYS A 194 4.62 -75.89 43.72
C LYS A 194 4.07 -74.46 43.55
N LYS A 195 3.17 -74.13 44.48
CA LYS A 195 2.14 -73.08 44.43
C LYS A 195 2.68 -71.64 44.62
N LYS A 196 1.88 -70.70 44.09
CA LYS A 196 1.91 -69.22 44.18
C LYS A 196 2.54 -68.62 45.45
N THR A 197 3.37 -67.59 45.26
CA THR A 197 3.34 -66.26 45.95
C THR A 197 4.15 -65.23 45.13
N THR A 198 3.68 -63.97 45.12
CA THR A 198 4.13 -62.81 44.35
C THR A 198 5.48 -62.23 44.83
N VAL A 199 6.54 -62.17 44.00
CA VAL A 199 7.64 -61.14 44.03
C VAL A 199 8.42 -61.13 42.69
N ARG A 200 8.74 -59.91 42.21
CA ARG A 200 9.71 -59.42 41.18
C ARG A 200 10.30 -60.40 40.13
N LYS A 201 10.11 -60.03 38.85
CA LYS A 201 10.73 -60.63 37.66
C LYS A 201 12.27 -60.42 37.67
N ALA A 202 13.02 -61.49 37.90
CA ALA A 202 14.39 -61.63 37.44
C ALA A 202 14.39 -62.41 36.12
N VAL A 203 15.17 -61.96 35.13
CA VAL A 203 15.28 -62.58 33.81
C VAL A 203 16.14 -63.86 33.93
N PRO A 204 15.67 -65.05 33.49
CA PRO A 204 16.50 -66.25 33.51
C PRO A 204 17.57 -66.20 32.41
N ALA A 205 18.82 -66.42 32.80
CA ALA A 205 19.97 -66.54 31.90
C ALA A 205 19.82 -67.77 30.98
N LYS A 206 20.10 -67.57 29.69
CA LYS A 206 20.04 -68.59 28.63
C LYS A 206 21.24 -69.53 28.77
N PRO A 207 21.06 -70.87 28.83
CA PRO A 207 22.18 -71.80 28.88
C PRO A 207 22.93 -71.83 27.54
N ALA A 208 24.26 -71.86 27.61
CA ALA A 208 25.14 -71.95 26.45
C ALA A 208 25.04 -73.34 25.81
N SER A 209 24.85 -73.38 24.49
CA SER A 209 24.86 -74.59 23.69
C SER A 209 26.24 -74.72 23.03
N SER A 210 26.92 -75.86 23.20
CA SER A 210 28.13 -76.18 22.44
C SER A 210 27.74 -76.82 21.11
N THR A 211 28.40 -76.39 20.03
CA THR A 211 28.23 -76.95 18.68
C THR A 211 29.55 -77.56 18.25
N THR A 212 29.52 -78.82 17.83
CA THR A 212 30.68 -79.48 17.20
C THR A 212 30.32 -79.74 15.75
N THR A 213 31.13 -79.23 14.82
CA THR A 213 30.99 -79.47 13.39
C THR A 213 31.98 -80.54 12.95
N THR A 214 31.52 -81.54 12.19
CA THR A 214 32.40 -82.49 11.51
C THR A 214 32.01 -82.50 10.03
N THR A 215 32.98 -82.23 9.16
CA THR A 215 32.78 -82.15 7.71
C THR A 215 33.33 -83.41 7.06
N THR A 216 32.49 -84.12 6.29
CA THR A 216 32.94 -85.20 5.42
C THR A 216 32.43 -84.94 4.01
N THR A 217 33.34 -84.76 3.07
CA THR A 217 33.01 -84.57 1.65
C THR A 217 32.96 -85.93 0.95
N VAL A 218 31.84 -86.23 0.30
CA VAL A 218 31.76 -87.39 -0.61
C VAL A 218 31.38 -86.87 -1.99
N LYS A 219 32.28 -87.09 -2.96
CA LYS A 219 32.05 -86.81 -4.37
C LYS A 219 31.51 -88.08 -5.02
N THR A 220 30.38 -87.99 -5.69
CA THR A 220 29.92 -89.03 -6.61
C THR A 220 29.74 -88.43 -7.99
N GLU A 221 30.34 -89.06 -8.99
CA GLU A 221 30.17 -88.70 -10.39
C GLU A 221 29.04 -89.56 -10.99
N PRO A 222 28.22 -88.98 -11.89
CA PRO A 222 27.10 -89.70 -12.49
C PRO A 222 27.61 -90.76 -13.49
N ARG A 223 26.90 -91.89 -13.55
CA ARG A 223 27.05 -92.91 -14.60
C ARG A 223 26.33 -92.50 -15.88
#